data_AF-A0A967YIY4-F1
#
_entry.id   AF-A0A967YIY4-F1
#
_cell.length_a   1.000
_cell.length_b   1.000
_cell.length_c   1.000
_cell.angle_alpha   90.00
_cell.angle_beta   90.00
_cell.angle_gamma   90.00
#
_symmetry.space_group_name_H-M   'P 1'
#
loop_
_entity.id
_entity.type
_entity.pdbx_description
1 polymer ?
#
loop_
_entity_poly.entity_id
_entity_poly.type
_entity_poly.pdbx_seq_one_letter_code
_entity_poly.pdbx_strand_id
1 'polypeptide(L)'
;MKTQNLTRAHVGINFGNLVIAFITGGLFIHVFIMLLDYYLMAWPLYLNLRENFMGGIFSAPMLPMMATYGLFSVATYFLWKKMKKAALLAREQEIQNEKVNSVLKSMQTMTGMLAEHIAIQNSQILNWIALQKAQGRTVSEKVQQPSEKIAATLQSLSEVAFVFPYAENPPKKVRDIESLLKGKLFQIERYRDMLKETVHPQKVIQR
;
A
#
# COMPACT_ATOMS: atom_id res chain seq x y z
N MET A 1 9.12 -2.88 5.91
CA MET A 1 8.05 -3.28 4.97
C MET A 1 8.39 -4.55 4.17
N LYS A 2 9.60 -4.68 3.61
CA LYS A 2 10.08 -5.92 2.92
C LYS A 2 9.93 -7.22 3.75
N THR A 3 9.98 -7.11 5.08
CA THR A 3 9.84 -8.21 6.04
C THR A 3 8.41 -8.76 6.15
N GLN A 4 7.36 -7.97 5.94
CA GLN A 4 5.96 -8.42 6.03
C GLN A 4 5.52 -9.27 4.83
N ASN A 5 6.10 -9.03 3.65
CA ASN A 5 5.79 -9.77 2.42
C ASN A 5 6.40 -11.17 2.40
N LEU A 6 7.60 -11.31 2.98
CA LEU A 6 8.15 -12.63 3.27
C LEU A 6 7.21 -13.39 4.22
N THR A 7 6.69 -12.75 5.26
CA THR A 7 5.81 -13.44 6.23
C THR A 7 4.53 -13.95 5.59
N ARG A 8 3.86 -13.18 4.72
CA ARG A 8 2.58 -13.60 4.11
C ARG A 8 2.73 -14.67 3.02
N ALA A 9 3.75 -14.57 2.17
CA ALA A 9 4.05 -15.62 1.18
C ALA A 9 4.51 -16.92 1.88
N HIS A 10 5.28 -16.78 2.96
CA HIS A 10 5.69 -17.91 3.79
C HIS A 10 4.49 -18.54 4.51
N VAL A 11 3.52 -17.76 5.00
CA VAL A 11 2.28 -18.29 5.60
C VAL A 11 1.45 -19.11 4.60
N GLY A 12 1.35 -18.68 3.33
CA GLY A 12 0.64 -19.45 2.30
C GLY A 12 1.33 -20.78 1.95
N ILE A 13 2.65 -20.77 1.83
CA ILE A 13 3.46 -21.98 1.58
C ILE A 13 3.44 -22.90 2.82
N ASN A 14 3.54 -22.34 4.02
CA ASN A 14 3.50 -23.09 5.28
C ASN A 14 2.12 -23.70 5.53
N PHE A 15 1.03 -23.03 5.14
CA PHE A 15 -0.31 -23.60 5.19
C PHE A 15 -0.46 -24.77 4.20
N GLY A 16 0.02 -24.62 2.97
CA GLY A 16 0.05 -25.72 2.00
C GLY A 16 0.84 -26.94 2.52
N ASN A 17 2.03 -26.69 3.08
CA ASN A 17 2.86 -27.73 3.69
C ASN A 17 2.19 -28.37 4.91
N LEU A 18 1.47 -27.60 5.72
CA LEU A 18 0.75 -28.09 6.90
C LEU A 18 -0.46 -28.93 6.50
N VAL A 19 -1.20 -28.54 5.46
CA VAL A 19 -2.30 -29.34 4.89
C VAL A 19 -1.77 -30.64 4.32
N ILE A 20 -0.66 -30.60 3.56
CA ILE A 20 -0.01 -31.80 3.05
C ILE A 20 0.40 -32.69 4.23
N ALA A 21 1.14 -32.16 5.20
CA ALA A 21 1.58 -32.91 6.38
C ALA A 21 0.42 -33.52 7.18
N PHE A 22 -0.71 -32.81 7.31
CA PHE A 22 -1.91 -33.33 7.96
C PHE A 22 -2.54 -34.48 7.16
N ILE A 23 -2.62 -34.36 5.83
CA ILE A 23 -3.14 -35.42 4.96
C ILE A 23 -2.22 -36.64 5.01
N THR A 24 -0.91 -36.47 4.79
CA THR A 24 0.04 -37.60 4.78
C THR A 24 0.15 -38.25 6.16
N GLY A 25 0.17 -37.45 7.23
CA GLY A 25 0.22 -37.93 8.61
C GLY A 25 -1.06 -38.69 9.00
N GLY A 26 -2.23 -38.16 8.66
CA GLY A 26 -3.51 -38.83 8.88
C GLY A 26 -3.62 -40.14 8.12
N LEU A 27 -3.17 -40.16 6.86
CA LEU A 27 -3.17 -41.36 6.02
C LEU A 27 -2.19 -42.42 6.56
N PHE A 28 -1.02 -42.00 7.05
CA PHE A 28 -0.04 -42.89 7.67
C PHE A 28 -0.58 -43.52 8.95
N ILE A 29 -1.17 -42.73 9.86
CA ILE A 29 -1.78 -43.24 11.08
C ILE A 29 -2.93 -44.21 10.76
N HIS A 30 -3.75 -43.89 9.75
CA HIS A 30 -4.85 -44.75 9.34
C HIS A 30 -4.36 -46.10 8.79
N VAL A 31 -3.35 -46.10 7.92
CA VAL A 31 -2.72 -47.34 7.42
C VAL A 31 -2.04 -48.13 8.54
N PHE A 32 -1.40 -47.44 9.48
CA PHE A 32 -0.74 -48.06 10.63
C PHE A 32 -1.74 -48.76 11.56
N ILE A 33 -2.88 -48.14 11.86
CA ILE A 33 -3.95 -48.76 12.64
C ILE A 33 -4.51 -49.98 11.90
N MET A 34 -4.77 -49.87 10.59
CA MET A 34 -5.23 -51.02 9.79
C MET A 34 -4.21 -52.18 9.79
N LEU A 35 -2.91 -51.89 9.76
CA LEU A 35 -1.86 -52.91 9.87
C LEU A 35 -1.80 -53.52 11.27
N LEU A 36 -1.92 -52.72 12.33
CA LEU A 36 -1.98 -53.23 13.69
C LEU A 36 -3.18 -54.14 13.90
N ASP A 37 -4.36 -53.74 13.43
CA ASP A 37 -5.57 -54.57 13.48
C ASP A 37 -5.37 -55.87 12.69
N TYR A 38 -4.74 -55.81 11.51
CA TYR A 38 -4.42 -57.00 10.71
C TYR A 38 -3.48 -57.99 11.43
N TYR A 39 -2.49 -57.50 12.18
CA TYR A 39 -1.49 -58.35 12.83
C TYR A 39 -1.86 -58.78 14.26
N LEU A 40 -2.64 -57.98 15.01
CA LEU A 40 -2.90 -58.19 16.44
C LEU A 40 -4.23 -58.87 16.76
N MET A 41 -5.24 -58.81 15.86
CA MET A 41 -6.57 -59.35 16.19
C MET A 41 -6.77 -60.78 15.67
N ALA A 42 -6.78 -61.75 16.59
CA ALA A 42 -7.03 -63.17 16.34
C ALA A 42 -8.53 -63.57 16.26
N TRP A 43 -9.46 -62.62 16.16
CA TRP A 43 -10.91 -62.87 16.19
C TRP A 43 -11.65 -62.16 15.06
N PRO A 44 -12.71 -62.78 14.48
CA PRO A 44 -13.38 -62.25 13.30
C PRO A 44 -14.38 -61.18 13.72
N LEU A 45 -13.93 -59.94 13.86
CA LEU A 45 -14.84 -58.82 13.68
C LEU A 45 -15.11 -58.66 12.17
N TYR A 46 -16.29 -58.10 11.84
CA TYR A 46 -16.95 -57.95 10.54
C TYR A 46 -16.11 -57.48 9.32
N LEU A 47 -14.81 -57.25 9.48
CA LEU A 47 -13.87 -56.76 8.49
C LEU A 47 -12.77 -57.80 8.23
N ASN A 48 -13.08 -58.80 7.39
CA ASN A 48 -12.09 -59.74 6.88
C ASN A 48 -11.22 -59.06 5.80
N LEU A 49 -10.37 -58.11 6.22
CA LEU A 49 -9.49 -57.31 5.35
C LEU A 49 -8.48 -58.16 4.57
N ARG A 50 -8.21 -59.40 5.04
CA ARG A 50 -7.30 -60.36 4.42
C ARG A 50 -7.87 -60.97 3.14
N GLU A 51 -9.17 -61.25 3.11
CA GLU A 51 -9.83 -61.90 1.97
C GLU A 51 -10.63 -60.93 1.11
N ASN A 52 -11.13 -59.82 1.68
CA ASN A 52 -11.95 -58.86 0.95
C ASN A 52 -11.62 -57.41 1.34
N PHE A 53 -10.39 -57.01 1.01
CA PHE A 53 -9.86 -55.67 1.28
C PHE A 53 -10.76 -54.55 0.75
N MET A 54 -11.25 -54.66 -0.49
CA MET A 54 -12.16 -53.66 -1.09
C MET A 54 -13.50 -53.59 -0.36
N GLY A 55 -14.09 -54.74 0.02
CA GLY A 55 -15.32 -54.79 0.82
C GLY A 55 -15.13 -54.24 2.24
N GLY A 56 -13.94 -54.37 2.82
CA GLY A 56 -13.59 -53.81 4.11
C GLY A 56 -13.41 -52.28 4.09
N ILE A 57 -12.78 -51.75 3.04
CA ILE A 57 -12.62 -50.31 2.83
C ILE A 57 -13.97 -49.61 2.61
N PHE A 58 -14.89 -50.23 1.87
CA PHE A 58 -16.25 -49.69 1.63
C PHE A 58 -17.31 -50.22 2.60
N SER A 59 -16.87 -50.76 3.74
CA SER A 59 -17.78 -51.29 4.75
C SER A 59 -18.61 -50.20 5.41
N ALA A 60 -19.80 -50.56 5.89
CA ALA A 60 -20.70 -49.66 6.61
C ALA A 60 -20.01 -48.84 7.74
N PRO A 61 -19.11 -49.39 8.58
CA PRO A 61 -18.41 -48.61 9.60
C PRO A 61 -17.34 -47.64 9.05
N MET A 62 -16.85 -47.83 7.82
CA MET A 62 -15.86 -46.93 7.20
C MET A 62 -16.49 -45.72 6.50
N LEU A 63 -17.78 -45.82 6.11
CA LEU A 63 -18.51 -44.74 5.42
C LEU A 63 -18.51 -43.41 6.20
N PRO A 64 -18.74 -43.35 7.53
CA PRO A 64 -18.67 -42.10 8.28
C PRO A 64 -17.28 -41.46 8.27
N MET A 65 -16.21 -42.26 8.31
CA MET A 65 -14.84 -41.75 8.20
C MET A 65 -14.58 -41.18 6.81
N MET A 66 -14.93 -41.89 5.75
CA MET A 66 -14.79 -41.37 4.37
C MET A 66 -15.58 -40.08 4.16
N ALA A 67 -16.81 -40.01 4.68
CA ALA A 67 -17.62 -38.80 4.62
C ALA A 67 -16.96 -37.62 5.34
N THR A 68 -16.35 -37.87 6.52
CA THR A 68 -15.62 -36.86 7.29
C THR A 68 -14.39 -36.37 6.54
N TYR A 69 -13.57 -37.26 5.99
CA TYR A 69 -12.40 -36.89 5.18
C TYR A 69 -12.79 -36.12 3.91
N GLY A 70 -13.87 -36.54 3.24
CA GLY A 70 -14.42 -35.83 2.08
C GLY A 70 -14.85 -34.41 2.44
N LEU A 71 -15.60 -34.25 3.54
CA LEU A 71 -16.05 -32.95 4.02
C LEU A 71 -14.88 -32.04 4.41
N PHE A 72 -13.87 -32.56 5.12
CA PHE A 72 -12.65 -31.82 5.43
C PHE A 72 -11.85 -31.42 4.19
N SER A 73 -11.76 -32.30 3.20
CA SER A 73 -11.07 -32.01 1.94
C SER A 73 -11.77 -30.89 1.17
N VAL A 74 -13.10 -30.94 1.10
CA VAL A 74 -13.93 -29.89 0.49
C VAL A 74 -13.74 -28.57 1.25
N ALA A 75 -13.84 -28.58 2.58
CA ALA A 75 -13.64 -27.38 3.40
C ALA A 75 -12.25 -26.76 3.20
N THR A 76 -11.21 -27.59 3.18
CA THR A 76 -9.83 -27.18 2.96
C THR A 76 -9.64 -26.57 1.57
N TYR A 77 -10.22 -27.20 0.54
CA TYR A 77 -10.20 -26.67 -0.82
C TYR A 77 -10.89 -25.30 -0.92
N PHE A 78 -12.05 -25.12 -0.25
CA PHE A 78 -12.74 -23.85 -0.20
C PHE A 78 -11.92 -22.75 0.50
N LEU A 79 -11.29 -23.09 1.63
CA LEU A 79 -10.41 -22.17 2.36
C LEU A 79 -9.18 -21.78 1.53
N TRP A 80 -8.55 -22.75 0.87
CA TRP A 80 -7.43 -22.51 -0.04
C TRP A 80 -7.82 -21.55 -1.17
N LYS A 81 -8.98 -21.76 -1.81
CA LYS A 81 -9.48 -20.88 -2.88
C LYS A 81 -9.73 -19.46 -2.38
N LYS A 82 -10.33 -19.31 -1.18
CA LYS A 82 -10.52 -17.98 -0.55
C LYS A 82 -9.19 -17.30 -0.24
N MET A 83 -8.23 -18.02 0.34
CA MET A 83 -6.90 -17.50 0.65
C MET A 83 -6.15 -17.05 -0.61
N LYS A 84 -6.16 -17.86 -1.67
CA LYS A 84 -5.55 -17.51 -2.95
C LYS A 84 -6.15 -16.23 -3.54
N LYS A 85 -7.47 -16.08 -3.49
CA LYS A 85 -8.16 -14.87 -3.96
C LYS A 85 -7.79 -13.64 -3.12
N ALA A 86 -7.76 -13.79 -1.79
CA ALA A 86 -7.37 -12.72 -0.88
C ALA A 86 -5.91 -12.28 -1.10
N ALA A 87 -4.99 -13.24 -1.31
CA ALA A 87 -3.59 -12.95 -1.61
C ALA A 87 -3.42 -12.20 -2.94
N LEU A 88 -4.18 -12.57 -3.97
CA LEU A 88 -4.15 -11.86 -5.25
C LEU A 88 -4.67 -10.42 -5.12
N LEU A 89 -5.78 -10.22 -4.40
CA LEU A 89 -6.33 -8.88 -4.15
C LEU A 89 -5.36 -8.01 -3.34
N ALA A 90 -4.74 -8.58 -2.30
CA ALA A 90 -3.75 -7.87 -1.48
C ALA A 90 -2.52 -7.47 -2.32
N ARG A 91 -2.05 -8.36 -3.20
CA ARG A 91 -0.93 -8.07 -4.11
C ARG A 91 -1.28 -6.98 -5.11
N GLU A 92 -2.46 -7.03 -5.72
CA GLU A 92 -2.90 -5.98 -6.65
C GLU A 92 -2.96 -4.63 -5.93
N GLN A 93 -3.52 -4.58 -4.72
CA GLN A 93 -3.57 -3.37 -3.91
C GLN A 93 -2.18 -2.84 -3.57
N GLU A 94 -1.23 -3.73 -3.25
CA GLU A 94 0.15 -3.36 -2.98
C GLU A 94 0.84 -2.76 -4.21
N ILE A 95 0.69 -3.39 -5.38
CA ILE A 95 1.23 -2.87 -6.64
C ILE A 95 0.66 -1.48 -6.95
N GLN A 96 -0.63 -1.24 -6.69
CA GLN A 96 -1.24 0.07 -6.88
C GLN A 96 -0.65 1.10 -5.91
N ASN A 97 -0.49 0.76 -4.63
CA ASN A 97 0.12 1.63 -3.64
C ASN A 97 1.58 1.97 -3.98
N GLU A 98 2.37 0.98 -4.42
CA GLU A 98 3.74 1.19 -4.87
C GLU A 98 3.82 2.14 -6.07
N LYS A 99 2.93 1.96 -7.06
CA LYS A 99 2.83 2.87 -8.21
C LYS A 99 2.51 4.30 -7.78
N VAL A 100 1.52 4.48 -6.92
CA VAL A 100 1.13 5.80 -6.40
C VAL A 100 2.30 6.45 -5.65
N ASN A 101 2.96 5.72 -4.75
CA ASN A 101 4.11 6.21 -4.01
C ASN A 101 5.30 6.56 -4.91
N SER A 102 5.57 5.75 -5.93
CA SER A 102 6.64 6.00 -6.89
C SER A 102 6.39 7.28 -7.69
N VAL A 103 5.17 7.48 -8.18
CA VAL A 103 4.78 8.70 -8.90
C VAL A 103 4.86 9.92 -7.98
N LEU A 104 4.31 9.82 -6.76
CA LEU A 104 4.36 10.90 -5.78
C LEU A 104 5.80 11.31 -5.46
N LYS A 105 6.66 10.33 -5.16
CA LYS A 105 8.09 10.57 -4.90
C LYS A 105 8.78 11.22 -6.11
N SER A 106 8.48 10.76 -7.32
CA SER A 106 9.05 11.33 -8.54
C SER A 106 8.61 12.77 -8.76
N MET A 107 7.33 13.07 -8.53
CA MET A 107 6.79 14.44 -8.59
C MET A 107 7.42 15.34 -7.54
N GLN A 108 7.64 14.85 -6.32
CA GLN A 108 8.30 15.61 -5.26
C GLN A 108 9.75 15.90 -5.60
N THR A 109 10.51 14.90 -6.08
CA THR A 109 11.88 15.10 -6.54
C THR A 109 11.95 16.11 -7.69
N MET A 110 11.08 15.98 -8.69
CA MET A 110 11.01 16.92 -9.81
C MET A 110 10.66 18.34 -9.35
N THR A 111 9.66 18.47 -8.47
CA THR A 111 9.25 19.77 -7.90
C THR A 111 10.38 20.39 -7.09
N GLY A 112 11.10 19.59 -6.29
CA GLY A 112 12.28 20.02 -5.54
C GLY A 112 13.38 20.54 -6.45
N MET A 113 13.73 19.79 -7.50
CA MET A 113 14.75 20.21 -8.49
C MET A 113 14.35 21.50 -9.23
N LEU A 114 13.08 21.61 -9.64
CA LEU A 114 12.57 22.83 -10.29
C LEU A 114 12.59 24.01 -9.31
N ALA A 115 12.15 23.81 -8.08
CA ALA A 115 12.14 24.85 -7.06
C ALA A 115 13.56 25.33 -6.74
N GLU A 116 14.52 24.41 -6.62
CA GLU A 116 15.93 24.74 -6.41
C GLU A 116 16.50 25.56 -7.59
N HIS A 117 16.26 25.12 -8.83
CA HIS A 117 16.76 25.83 -10.01
C HIS A 117 16.17 27.26 -10.09
N ILE A 118 14.86 27.40 -9.87
CA ILE A 118 14.21 28.72 -9.87
C ILE A 118 14.71 29.56 -8.69
N ALA A 119 14.91 28.97 -7.51
CA ALA A 119 15.42 29.68 -6.33
C ALA A 119 16.82 30.25 -6.57
N ILE A 120 17.73 29.47 -7.18
CA ILE A 120 19.09 29.92 -7.50
C ILE A 120 19.02 31.12 -8.45
N GLN A 121 18.31 31.01 -9.57
CA GLN A 121 18.19 32.10 -10.55
C GLN A 121 17.54 33.34 -9.93
N ASN A 122 16.47 33.16 -9.15
CA ASN A 122 15.79 34.27 -8.51
C ASN A 122 16.65 34.95 -7.42
N SER A 123 17.46 34.18 -6.68
CA SER A 123 18.39 34.74 -5.70
C SER A 123 19.47 35.61 -6.35
N GLN A 124 19.96 35.24 -7.54
CA GLN A 124 20.91 36.05 -8.30
C GLN A 124 20.29 37.39 -8.72
N ILE A 125 19.03 37.37 -9.17
CA ILE A 125 18.29 38.60 -9.49
C ILE A 125 18.11 39.47 -8.24
N LEU A 126 17.66 38.90 -7.13
CA LEU A 126 17.47 39.64 -5.88
C LEU A 126 18.79 40.25 -5.36
N ASN A 127 19.90 39.51 -5.45
CA ASN A 127 21.23 40.01 -5.10
C ASN A 127 21.66 41.17 -6.00
N TRP A 128 21.42 41.06 -7.31
CA TRP A 128 21.68 42.16 -8.26
C TRP A 128 20.82 43.40 -7.94
N ILE A 129 19.54 43.21 -7.60
CA ILE A 129 18.65 44.31 -7.17
C ILE A 129 19.21 44.99 -5.91
N ALA A 130 19.63 44.20 -4.91
CA ALA A 130 20.20 44.71 -3.67
C ALA A 130 21.49 45.52 -3.92
N LEU A 131 22.37 45.03 -4.80
CA LEU A 131 23.59 45.73 -5.20
C LEU A 131 23.27 47.08 -5.87
N GLN A 132 22.31 47.12 -6.79
CA GLN A 132 21.93 48.34 -7.50
C GLN A 132 21.34 49.38 -6.53
N LYS A 133 20.51 48.95 -5.57
CA LYS A 133 19.98 49.81 -4.52
C LYS A 133 21.08 50.36 -3.60
N ALA A 134 22.05 49.53 -3.22
CA ALA A 134 23.21 49.97 -2.42
C ALA A 134 24.06 51.02 -3.13
N GLN A 135 24.10 50.99 -4.47
CA GLN A 135 24.75 52.00 -5.30
C GLN A 135 23.88 53.26 -5.57
N GLY A 136 22.72 53.38 -4.92
CA GLY A 136 21.80 54.51 -5.09
C GLY A 136 21.04 54.50 -6.42
N ARG A 137 21.06 53.39 -7.17
CA ARG A 137 20.37 53.28 -8.45
C ARG A 137 18.93 52.79 -8.26
N THR A 138 18.01 53.40 -8.99
CA THR A 138 16.62 52.95 -9.04
C THR A 138 16.49 51.68 -9.86
N VAL A 139 15.84 50.66 -9.29
CA VAL A 139 15.56 49.39 -9.96
C VAL A 139 14.11 49.41 -10.47
N SER A 140 13.90 48.85 -11.67
CA SER A 140 12.56 48.74 -12.24
C SER A 140 11.65 47.82 -11.42
N GLU A 141 10.46 48.32 -11.05
CA GLU A 141 9.43 47.52 -10.38
C GLU A 141 9.01 46.29 -11.19
N LYS A 142 9.14 46.35 -12.53
CA LYS A 142 8.86 45.23 -13.44
C LYS A 142 9.80 44.04 -13.26
N VAL A 143 10.94 44.22 -12.58
CA VAL A 143 11.89 43.15 -12.26
C VAL A 143 11.78 42.77 -10.79
N GLN A 144 11.69 43.77 -9.89
CA GLN A 144 11.64 43.51 -8.45
C GLN A 144 10.36 42.78 -8.02
N GLN A 145 9.18 43.23 -8.45
CA GLN A 145 7.93 42.61 -7.99
C GLN A 145 7.77 41.15 -8.45
N PRO A 146 8.09 40.77 -9.71
CA PRO A 146 8.08 39.37 -10.10
C PRO A 146 9.06 38.52 -9.30
N SER A 147 10.29 39.00 -9.06
CA SER A 147 11.28 38.24 -8.29
C SER A 147 10.87 37.99 -6.84
N GLU A 148 10.30 38.99 -6.17
CA GLU A 148 9.74 38.82 -4.83
C GLU A 148 8.54 37.85 -4.82
N LYS A 149 7.67 37.92 -5.83
CA LYS A 149 6.56 36.96 -6.01
C LYS A 149 7.05 35.54 -6.24
N ILE A 150 8.11 35.35 -7.02
CA ILE A 150 8.72 34.03 -7.25
C ILE A 150 9.26 33.48 -5.93
N ALA A 151 9.98 34.27 -5.14
CA ALA A 151 10.50 33.85 -3.83
C ALA A 151 9.37 33.39 -2.88
N ALA A 152 8.31 34.18 -2.75
CA ALA A 152 7.16 33.83 -1.91
C ALA A 152 6.43 32.56 -2.40
N THR A 153 6.34 32.38 -3.72
CA THR A 153 5.69 31.20 -4.32
C THR A 153 6.54 29.94 -4.11
N LEU A 154 7.86 30.04 -4.20
CA LEU A 154 8.78 28.93 -3.93
C LEU A 154 8.73 28.48 -2.47
N GLN A 155 8.65 29.43 -1.53
CA GLN A 155 8.46 29.12 -0.11
C GLN A 155 7.14 28.37 0.13
N SER A 156 6.06 28.81 -0.51
CA SER A 156 4.76 28.11 -0.40
C SER A 156 4.80 26.71 -1.03
N LEU A 157 5.51 26.55 -2.15
CA LEU A 157 5.69 25.27 -2.82
C LEU A 157 6.50 24.28 -2.00
N SER A 158 7.55 24.73 -1.29
CA SER A 158 8.35 23.83 -0.45
C SER A 158 7.54 23.33 0.75
N GLU A 159 6.75 24.17 1.40
CA GLU A 159 5.87 23.76 2.49
C GLU A 159 4.85 22.70 2.04
N VAL A 160 4.24 22.89 0.87
CA VAL A 160 3.23 21.94 0.34
C VAL A 160 3.86 20.65 -0.18
N ALA A 161 4.96 20.73 -0.93
CA ALA A 161 5.59 19.55 -1.53
C ALA A 161 6.20 18.61 -0.48
N PHE A 162 6.65 19.13 0.66
CA PHE A 162 7.34 18.34 1.70
C PHE A 162 6.45 17.86 2.85
N VAL A 163 5.40 18.59 3.24
CA VAL A 163 4.55 18.20 4.39
C VAL A 163 3.46 17.20 3.99
N PHE A 164 3.00 17.23 2.75
CA PHE A 164 1.75 16.53 2.36
C PHE A 164 1.79 15.00 2.14
N PRO A 165 2.91 14.31 1.82
CA PRO A 165 2.87 12.86 1.65
C PRO A 165 2.55 12.09 2.94
N TYR A 166 2.50 12.78 4.09
CA TYR A 166 2.20 12.23 5.41
C TYR A 166 0.81 12.60 5.96
N ALA A 167 -0.06 13.24 5.15
CA ALA A 167 -1.42 13.55 5.58
C ALA A 167 -2.23 12.26 5.85
N GLU A 168 -3.17 12.33 6.78
CA GLU A 168 -3.96 11.18 7.31
C GLU A 168 -4.66 10.32 6.23
N ASN A 169 -4.81 10.85 5.01
CA ASN A 169 -5.42 10.17 3.88
C ASN A 169 -4.47 10.14 2.66
N PRO A 170 -3.59 9.14 2.54
CA PRO A 170 -2.75 9.00 1.36
C PRO A 170 -3.61 8.69 0.12
N PRO A 171 -3.26 9.26 -1.05
CA PRO A 171 -4.00 9.03 -2.29
C PRO A 171 -3.98 7.54 -2.64
N LYS A 172 -5.12 7.02 -3.12
CA LYS A 172 -5.25 5.60 -3.51
C LYS A 172 -5.04 5.40 -5.01
N LYS A 173 -5.16 6.46 -5.80
CA LYS A 173 -4.94 6.46 -7.25
C LYS A 173 -4.08 7.65 -7.66
N VAL A 174 -3.36 7.49 -8.77
CA VAL A 174 -2.50 8.55 -9.33
C VAL A 174 -3.30 9.83 -9.66
N ARG A 175 -4.53 9.70 -10.16
CA ARG A 175 -5.40 10.86 -10.47
C ARG A 175 -5.79 11.66 -9.22
N ASP A 176 -5.81 11.02 -8.06
CA ASP A 176 -6.14 11.69 -6.81
C ASP A 176 -5.01 12.66 -6.43
N ILE A 177 -3.76 12.35 -6.79
CA ILE A 177 -2.60 13.21 -6.56
C ILE A 177 -2.80 14.56 -7.28
N GLU A 178 -3.22 14.54 -8.55
CA GLU A 178 -3.45 15.76 -9.33
C GLU A 178 -4.54 16.63 -8.71
N SER A 179 -5.66 16.01 -8.33
CA SER A 179 -6.79 16.72 -7.70
C SER A 179 -6.38 17.36 -6.37
N LEU A 180 -5.54 16.65 -5.61
CA LEU A 180 -5.03 17.10 -4.32
C LEU A 180 -4.09 18.31 -4.50
N LEU A 181 -3.16 18.23 -5.46
CA LEU A 181 -2.25 19.33 -5.79
C LEU A 181 -3.02 20.58 -6.26
N LYS A 182 -4.01 20.41 -7.15
CA LYS A 182 -4.86 21.52 -7.64
C LYS A 182 -5.66 22.17 -6.50
N GLY A 183 -6.29 21.35 -5.65
CA GLY A 183 -7.06 21.86 -4.52
C GLY A 183 -6.20 22.69 -3.55
N LYS A 184 -4.93 22.31 -3.36
CA LYS A 184 -4.01 23.04 -2.49
C LYS A 184 -3.47 24.32 -3.11
N LEU A 185 -3.13 24.30 -4.41
CA LEU A 185 -2.81 25.52 -5.16
C LEU A 185 -3.92 26.56 -5.02
N PHE A 186 -5.17 26.13 -5.18
CA PHE A 186 -6.34 27.01 -5.02
C PHE A 186 -6.49 27.57 -3.59
N GLN A 187 -6.20 26.77 -2.56
CA GLN A 187 -6.21 27.25 -1.17
C GLN A 187 -5.14 28.32 -0.92
N ILE A 188 -3.94 28.15 -1.48
CA ILE A 188 -2.85 29.12 -1.36
C ILE A 188 -3.22 30.44 -2.05
N GLU A 189 -3.78 30.37 -3.26
CA GLU A 189 -4.26 31.55 -3.98
C GLU A 189 -5.30 32.31 -3.16
N ARG A 190 -6.29 31.59 -2.61
CA ARG A 190 -7.31 32.16 -1.74
C ARG A 190 -6.71 32.81 -0.49
N TYR A 191 -5.77 32.15 0.18
CA TYR A 191 -5.12 32.68 1.38
C TYR A 191 -4.31 33.95 1.09
N ARG A 192 -3.61 33.98 -0.05
CA ARG A 192 -2.92 35.17 -0.55
C ARG A 192 -3.90 36.32 -0.78
N ASP A 193 -5.05 36.06 -1.38
CA ASP A 193 -6.02 37.12 -1.68
C ASP A 193 -6.69 37.66 -0.40
N MET A 194 -6.98 36.80 0.58
CA MET A 194 -7.42 37.25 1.91
C MET A 194 -6.36 38.13 2.60
N LEU A 195 -5.08 37.76 2.51
CA LEU A 195 -3.99 38.55 3.10
C LEU A 195 -3.87 39.94 2.44
N LYS A 196 -4.10 40.06 1.14
CA LYS A 196 -4.12 41.37 0.44
C LYS A 196 -5.27 42.25 0.92
N GLU A 197 -6.45 41.67 1.16
CA GLU A 197 -7.62 42.42 1.67
C GLU A 197 -7.38 42.92 3.11
N THR A 198 -6.68 42.13 3.95
CA THR A 198 -6.39 42.52 5.34
C THR A 198 -5.26 43.54 5.51
N VAL A 199 -4.40 43.74 4.51
CA VAL A 199 -3.31 44.74 4.53
C VAL A 199 -3.75 46.10 3.94
N HIS A 200 -5.00 46.21 3.50
CA HIS A 200 -5.63 47.46 3.07
C HIS A 200 -6.90 47.85 3.86
N PRO A 201 -6.86 48.03 5.20
CA PRO A 201 -7.82 48.89 5.86
C PRO A 201 -7.22 50.30 6.03
N GLN A 202 -8.02 51.30 5.66
CA GLN A 202 -7.85 52.74 5.89
C GLN A 202 -6.98 53.53 4.89
N LYS A 203 -7.61 53.83 3.76
CA LYS A 203 -7.47 55.14 3.12
C LYS A 203 -8.80 55.84 2.94
N VAL A 204 -9.63 55.92 3.98
CA VAL A 204 -10.79 56.83 3.98
C VAL A 204 -11.09 57.22 5.42
N ILE A 205 -10.68 58.42 5.84
CA ILE A 205 -11.61 59.49 6.20
C ILE A 205 -10.92 60.81 5.82
N GLN A 206 -11.44 61.43 4.77
CA GLN A 206 -11.17 62.83 4.42
C GLN A 206 -11.73 63.73 5.54
N ARG A 207 -10.95 64.71 5.99
CA ARG A 207 -11.39 66.09 6.25
C ARG A 207 -10.20 67.02 6.13
#